data_AF-A0A0E3QTB5-F1
#
_entry.id   AF-A0A0E3QTB5-F1
#
_cell.length_a   1.000
_cell.length_b   1.000
_cell.length_c   1.000
_cell.angle_alpha   90.00
_cell.angle_beta   90.00
_cell.angle_gamma   90.00
#
_symmetry.space_group_name_H-M   'P 1'
#
loop_
_entity.id
_entity.type
_entity.pdbx_description
1 polymer ?
#
loop_
_entity_poly.entity_id
_entity_poly.type
_entity_poly.pdbx_seq_one_letter_code
_entity_poly.pdbx_strand_id
1 'polypeptide(L)'
;MPTALAAGNVTVNDFSSNVTSGNVTLYTRFTGDVTGNVTNWKWIFENVETGNTTYSSLGTSTHHNIKKPGVYNVTLLVWGPEGNDSLTKIAYVIANRDGSNLPVADFSASPTSGNSPLNVSFTDNSTNATSWYWKFGDGNISKETNPTHNYSADGDYTALLVVENKNGWSTKTQEISVHNGLPIVDFSADNSSGSVKFTDLSQNATEWNWDFGDGDTSEDESPTHTYSEAGNYTVTLTASNEAGSLSKVDVVNVTDEAIANEESSSSSSSSSSHHHHHSSIVASSNVSTSNAVISVNGTESESTDIEQNDSTATNFSDNVSASPELQSNVTETVNETQSEPDTQGLEQDNESAADSEQTQSSNASESGSAKSPGFEVIYGVIGLLGVSLFRRR
;
A
#
# COMPACT_ATOMS: atom_id res chain seq x y z
N MET A 1 29.55 -25.80 -24.06
CA MET A 1 29.37 -24.94 -22.87
C MET A 1 28.10 -25.38 -22.16
N PRO A 2 28.11 -25.74 -20.87
CA PRO A 2 26.87 -25.69 -20.09
C PRO A 2 26.48 -24.22 -19.94
N THR A 3 25.20 -23.89 -20.15
CA THR A 3 24.68 -22.55 -19.88
C THR A 3 24.73 -22.32 -18.38
N ALA A 4 25.43 -21.29 -17.92
CA ALA A 4 25.30 -20.87 -16.53
C ALA A 4 23.86 -20.40 -16.33
N LEU A 5 23.15 -20.99 -15.35
CA LEU A 5 21.94 -20.34 -14.84
C LEU A 5 22.37 -18.97 -14.29
N ALA A 6 21.57 -17.94 -14.54
CA ALA A 6 21.75 -16.68 -13.83
C ALA A 6 21.55 -16.96 -12.34
N ALA A 7 22.61 -16.79 -11.54
CA ALA A 7 22.54 -16.91 -10.09
C ALA A 7 21.65 -15.77 -9.58
N GLY A 8 20.44 -16.13 -9.13
CA GLY A 8 19.49 -15.17 -8.57
C GLY A 8 19.93 -14.72 -7.18
N ASN A 9 19.74 -13.45 -6.87
CA ASN A 9 20.05 -12.87 -5.57
C ASN A 9 19.47 -13.71 -4.42
N VAL A 10 20.22 -13.76 -3.31
CA VAL A 10 19.74 -14.26 -2.02
C VAL A 10 18.37 -13.63 -1.69
N THR A 11 17.37 -14.46 -1.40
CA THR A 11 15.98 -14.04 -1.14
C THR A 11 15.37 -14.85 0.01
N VAL A 12 14.60 -14.22 0.89
CA VAL A 12 13.75 -14.87 1.89
C VAL A 12 12.32 -14.95 1.36
N ASN A 13 11.85 -16.17 1.08
CA ASN A 13 10.50 -16.40 0.59
C ASN A 13 9.48 -16.32 1.75
N ASP A 14 9.77 -17.06 2.83
CA ASP A 14 9.01 -17.03 4.07
C ASP A 14 9.84 -17.57 5.27
N PHE A 15 9.26 -17.57 6.47
CA PHE A 15 9.71 -18.46 7.54
C PHE A 15 8.56 -18.95 8.44
N SER A 16 8.76 -20.09 9.09
CA SER A 16 7.81 -20.70 10.02
C SER A 16 8.43 -21.01 11.38
N SER A 17 7.58 -21.16 12.40
CA SER A 17 7.92 -21.74 13.71
C SER A 17 7.05 -22.97 13.98
N ASN A 18 7.52 -23.90 14.81
CA ASN A 18 6.69 -24.98 15.36
C ASN A 18 5.60 -24.46 16.32
N VAL A 19 5.82 -23.29 16.94
CA VAL A 19 4.90 -22.66 17.88
C VAL A 19 5.08 -21.14 17.88
N THR A 20 3.97 -20.41 17.88
CA THR A 20 3.93 -18.93 17.86
C THR A 20 3.29 -18.34 19.13
N SER A 21 2.62 -19.13 19.96
CA SER A 21 2.08 -18.65 21.24
C SER A 21 2.15 -19.73 22.33
N GLY A 22 2.30 -19.29 23.58
CA GLY A 22 2.37 -20.17 24.75
C GLY A 22 3.09 -19.50 25.92
N ASN A 23 3.23 -20.21 27.04
CA ASN A 23 3.82 -19.65 28.25
C ASN A 23 5.36 -19.66 28.19
N VAL A 24 5.99 -18.72 28.90
CA VAL A 24 7.43 -18.82 29.20
C VAL A 24 7.72 -20.02 30.11
N THR A 25 8.79 -20.80 29.90
CA THR A 25 9.77 -20.71 28.80
C THR A 25 9.21 -21.35 27.53
N LEU A 26 9.05 -20.55 26.47
CA LEU A 26 8.48 -21.03 25.21
C LEU A 26 9.59 -21.60 24.32
N TYR A 27 9.50 -22.89 24.00
CA TYR A 27 10.47 -23.63 23.20
C TYR A 27 10.12 -23.56 21.71
N THR A 28 10.77 -22.64 21.00
CA THR A 28 10.53 -22.39 19.57
C THR A 28 11.66 -22.96 18.70
N ARG A 29 11.30 -23.42 17.49
CA ARG A 29 12.21 -23.84 16.43
C ARG A 29 11.77 -23.21 15.11
N PHE A 30 12.54 -22.24 14.64
CA PHE A 30 12.27 -21.56 13.38
C PHE A 30 12.95 -22.24 12.20
N THR A 31 12.32 -22.16 11.03
CA THR A 31 12.85 -22.66 9.75
C THR A 31 12.55 -21.62 8.67
N GLY A 32 13.60 -21.15 7.97
CA GLY A 32 13.45 -20.22 6.84
C GLY A 32 13.29 -20.95 5.50
N ASP A 33 12.40 -20.43 4.64
CA ASP A 33 12.34 -20.73 3.22
C ASP A 33 13.13 -19.64 2.48
N VAL A 34 14.25 -20.02 1.88
CA VAL A 34 15.23 -19.09 1.28
C VAL A 34 15.76 -19.64 -0.03
N THR A 35 16.08 -18.74 -0.97
CA THR A 35 16.69 -19.06 -2.27
C THR A 35 17.95 -18.24 -2.54
N GLY A 36 18.73 -18.63 -3.54
CA GLY A 36 20.06 -18.09 -3.82
C GLY A 36 21.17 -18.69 -2.95
N ASN A 37 22.41 -18.24 -3.15
CA ASN A 37 23.60 -18.78 -2.48
C ASN A 37 23.79 -18.21 -1.06
N VAL A 38 22.93 -18.62 -0.12
CA VAL A 38 22.99 -18.17 1.27
C VAL A 38 24.16 -18.81 2.01
N THR A 39 25.02 -18.00 2.65
CA THR A 39 26.14 -18.48 3.47
C THR A 39 25.98 -18.15 4.95
N ASN A 40 25.09 -17.22 5.30
CA ASN A 40 24.88 -16.74 6.66
C ASN A 40 23.39 -16.44 6.93
N TRP A 41 23.00 -16.63 8.19
CA TRP A 41 21.64 -16.40 8.70
C TRP A 41 21.73 -15.72 10.08
N LYS A 42 20.83 -14.79 10.37
CA LYS A 42 20.66 -14.17 11.68
C LYS A 42 19.17 -14.05 11.99
N TRP A 43 18.79 -14.52 13.18
CA TRP A 43 17.44 -14.39 13.70
C TRP A 43 17.41 -13.31 14.80
N ILE A 44 16.45 -12.40 14.70
CA ILE A 44 16.27 -11.27 15.62
C ILE A 44 14.87 -11.36 16.21
N PHE A 45 14.78 -11.27 17.54
CA PHE A 45 13.53 -11.22 18.28
C PHE A 45 13.43 -9.85 18.94
N GLU A 46 12.59 -8.97 18.41
CA GLU A 46 12.40 -7.60 18.91
C GLU A 46 11.07 -7.54 19.68
N ASN A 47 11.11 -7.15 20.96
CA ASN A 47 9.88 -6.96 21.73
C ASN A 47 9.09 -5.75 21.20
N VAL A 48 7.84 -5.97 20.82
CA VAL A 48 7.00 -5.03 20.06
C VAL A 48 6.82 -3.67 20.75
N GLU A 49 6.72 -3.67 22.07
CA GLU A 49 6.41 -2.50 22.90
C GLU A 49 7.65 -1.68 23.30
N THR A 50 8.79 -2.34 23.49
CA THR A 50 10.01 -1.72 24.04
C THR A 50 11.18 -1.61 23.06
N GLY A 51 11.07 -2.21 21.86
CA GLY A 51 12.16 -2.27 20.88
C GLY A 51 13.38 -3.11 21.33
N ASN A 52 13.31 -3.74 22.51
CA ASN A 52 14.43 -4.52 23.04
C ASN A 52 14.64 -5.78 22.20
N THR A 53 15.82 -5.89 21.59
CA THR A 53 16.22 -7.07 20.82
C THR A 53 16.85 -8.14 21.70
N THR A 54 16.44 -9.38 21.49
CA THR A 54 17.14 -10.59 21.95
C THR A 54 17.65 -11.38 20.75
N TYR A 55 18.92 -11.76 20.78
CA TYR A 55 19.60 -12.44 19.68
C TYR A 55 19.39 -13.96 19.73
N SER A 56 19.29 -14.61 18.56
CA SER A 56 19.48 -16.07 18.44
C SER A 56 20.48 -16.45 17.33
N SER A 57 20.67 -17.75 17.13
CA SER A 57 21.86 -18.35 16.52
C SER A 57 22.03 -18.15 15.02
N LEU A 58 23.25 -18.36 14.55
CA LEU A 58 23.55 -18.63 13.14
C LEU A 58 22.92 -19.98 12.73
N GLY A 59 22.30 -20.04 11.55
CA GLY A 59 21.82 -21.27 10.92
C GLY A 59 20.46 -21.15 10.20
N THR A 60 20.23 -22.05 9.24
CA THR A 60 18.97 -22.21 8.47
C THR A 60 17.75 -22.50 9.36
N SER A 61 17.99 -23.11 10.51
CA SER A 61 17.03 -23.26 11.59
C SER A 61 17.69 -22.88 12.92
N THR A 62 16.92 -22.28 13.82
CA THR A 62 17.37 -21.90 15.17
C THR A 62 16.40 -22.45 16.20
N HIS A 63 16.92 -22.83 17.37
CA HIS A 63 16.11 -23.10 18.56
C HIS A 63 16.23 -21.90 19.48
N HIS A 64 15.10 -21.33 19.89
CA HIS A 64 15.08 -20.18 20.80
C HIS A 64 14.12 -20.44 21.97
N ASN A 65 14.63 -20.23 23.18
CA ASN A 65 13.91 -20.48 24.42
C ASN A 65 13.50 -19.13 25.01
N ILE A 66 12.31 -18.66 24.69
CA ILE A 66 11.84 -17.34 25.11
C ILE A 66 11.48 -17.41 26.60
N LYS A 67 12.39 -16.88 27.43
CA LYS A 67 12.26 -16.85 28.91
C LYS A 67 11.63 -15.57 29.45
N LYS A 68 11.67 -14.47 28.68
CA LYS A 68 11.01 -13.22 29.02
C LYS A 68 9.62 -13.19 28.38
N PRO A 69 8.56 -12.84 29.13
CA PRO A 69 7.22 -12.78 28.59
C PRO A 69 7.00 -11.48 27.80
N GLY A 70 6.15 -11.52 26.79
CA GLY A 70 5.82 -10.38 25.91
C GLY A 70 5.51 -10.80 24.48
N VAL A 71 5.17 -9.81 23.64
CA VAL A 71 4.99 -9.96 22.19
C VAL A 71 6.28 -9.61 21.45
N TYR A 72 6.63 -10.38 20.42
CA TYR A 72 7.85 -10.25 19.64
C TYR A 72 7.60 -10.19 18.13
N ASN A 73 8.18 -9.20 17.47
CA ASN A 73 8.53 -9.26 16.05
C ASN A 73 9.64 -10.30 15.87
N VAL A 74 9.60 -11.06 14.77
CA VAL A 74 10.68 -11.96 14.38
C VAL A 74 11.20 -11.56 13.01
N THR A 75 12.51 -11.35 12.88
CA THR A 75 13.19 -11.07 11.62
C THR A 75 14.17 -12.20 11.30
N LEU A 76 14.06 -12.76 10.10
CA LEU A 76 15.11 -13.55 9.46
C LEU A 76 15.89 -12.63 8.51
N LEU A 77 17.18 -12.43 8.79
CA LEU A 77 18.14 -11.77 7.90
C LEU A 77 19.11 -12.82 7.35
N VAL A 78 19.37 -12.80 6.03
CA VAL A 78 20.29 -13.73 5.35
C VAL A 78 21.23 -12.99 4.42
N TRP A 79 22.43 -13.53 4.22
CA TRP A 79 23.40 -12.97 3.27
C TRP A 79 24.33 -14.01 2.65
N GLY A 80 24.88 -13.66 1.49
CA GLY A 80 25.75 -14.49 0.67
C GLY A 80 26.54 -13.65 -0.35
N PRO A 81 27.31 -14.30 -1.25
CA PRO A 81 28.08 -13.60 -2.29
C PRO A 81 27.22 -12.80 -3.26
N GLU A 82 25.96 -13.19 -3.42
CA GLU A 82 24.96 -12.62 -4.34
C GLU A 82 24.05 -11.55 -3.67
N GLY A 83 24.33 -11.15 -2.43
CA GLY A 83 23.62 -10.08 -1.74
C GLY A 83 23.11 -10.46 -0.35
N ASN A 84 22.08 -9.75 0.12
CA ASN A 84 21.40 -9.96 1.38
C ASN A 84 19.91 -9.66 1.25
N ASP A 85 19.08 -10.29 2.07
CA ASP A 85 17.65 -10.05 2.14
C ASP A 85 17.12 -10.34 3.56
N SER A 86 15.95 -9.81 3.90
CA SER A 86 15.32 -10.04 5.21
C SER A 86 13.80 -9.98 5.18
N LEU A 87 13.17 -10.90 5.90
CA LEU A 87 11.74 -10.88 6.16
C LEU A 87 11.48 -10.69 7.66
N THR A 88 10.55 -9.79 8.00
CA THR A 88 10.04 -9.58 9.35
C THR A 88 8.57 -9.98 9.42
N LYS A 89 8.18 -10.80 10.39
CA LYS A 89 6.78 -11.02 10.75
C LYS A 89 6.46 -10.26 12.03
N ILE A 90 5.52 -9.32 11.92
CA ILE A 90 5.06 -8.45 13.01
C ILE A 90 4.31 -9.29 14.06
N ALA A 91 4.59 -9.06 15.34
CA ALA A 91 3.94 -9.73 16.48
C ALA A 91 3.91 -11.28 16.42
N TYR A 92 4.82 -11.89 15.66
CA TYR A 92 4.76 -13.31 15.28
C TYR A 92 4.93 -14.30 16.45
N VAL A 93 5.42 -13.86 17.61
CA VAL A 93 5.51 -14.70 18.81
C VAL A 93 4.94 -14.00 20.04
N ILE A 94 4.05 -14.70 20.76
CA ILE A 94 3.40 -14.24 21.99
C ILE A 94 3.79 -15.18 23.14
N ALA A 95 4.69 -14.72 24.01
CA ALA A 95 5.17 -15.47 25.16
C ALA A 95 4.45 -15.01 26.45
N ASN A 96 3.45 -15.75 26.88
CA ASN A 96 2.59 -15.42 28.02
C ASN A 96 3.23 -15.76 29.37
N ARG A 97 2.71 -15.17 30.45
CA ARG A 97 3.11 -15.45 31.85
C ARG A 97 2.35 -16.66 32.40
N ASP A 98 1.07 -16.75 32.08
CA ASP A 98 0.14 -17.84 32.35
C ASP A 98 -0.77 -18.03 31.13
N GLY A 99 -1.24 -19.25 30.90
CA GLY A 99 -2.13 -19.61 29.78
C GLY A 99 -3.61 -19.55 30.15
N SER A 100 -3.94 -19.43 31.45
CA SER A 100 -5.32 -19.19 31.89
C SER A 100 -5.73 -17.74 31.61
N ASN A 101 -7.02 -17.50 31.36
CA ASN A 101 -7.64 -16.16 31.32
C ASN A 101 -6.81 -15.09 30.58
N LEU A 102 -6.35 -15.41 29.37
CA LEU A 102 -5.67 -14.46 28.47
C LEU A 102 -6.66 -13.38 27.95
N PRO A 103 -6.19 -12.18 27.57
CA PRO A 103 -7.02 -11.25 26.84
C PRO A 103 -7.31 -11.80 25.43
N VAL A 104 -8.33 -11.27 24.76
CA VAL A 104 -8.56 -11.50 23.33
C VAL A 104 -8.60 -10.13 22.65
N ALA A 105 -7.64 -9.88 21.75
CA ALA A 105 -7.55 -8.64 20.99
C ALA A 105 -8.66 -8.58 19.95
N ASP A 106 -9.46 -7.52 19.99
CA ASP A 106 -10.34 -7.16 18.88
C ASP A 106 -10.50 -5.64 18.79
N PHE A 107 -10.66 -5.11 17.59
CA PHE A 107 -10.90 -3.69 17.33
C PHE A 107 -11.50 -3.47 15.94
N SER A 108 -12.08 -2.30 15.72
CA SER A 108 -12.44 -1.78 14.41
C SER A 108 -11.75 -0.44 14.15
N ALA A 109 -11.55 -0.11 12.87
CA ALA A 109 -10.99 1.15 12.42
C ALA A 109 -11.95 1.79 11.41
N SER A 110 -12.05 3.13 11.39
CA SER A 110 -12.90 3.85 10.44
C SER A 110 -12.36 5.25 10.14
N PRO A 111 -12.20 5.64 8.86
CA PRO A 111 -12.24 4.77 7.68
C PRO A 111 -11.04 3.81 7.61
N THR A 112 -11.12 2.76 6.79
CA THR A 112 -9.97 1.87 6.50
C THR A 112 -9.24 2.23 5.21
N SER A 113 -9.76 3.17 4.42
CA SER A 113 -9.06 3.74 3.27
C SER A 113 -9.55 5.16 2.94
N GLY A 114 -8.75 5.90 2.19
CA GLY A 114 -9.05 7.26 1.77
C GLY A 114 -7.79 8.02 1.37
N ASN A 115 -7.93 9.31 1.06
CA ASN A 115 -6.81 10.14 0.63
C ASN A 115 -5.99 10.66 1.83
N SER A 116 -4.70 10.89 1.63
CA SER A 116 -3.86 11.63 2.58
C SER A 116 -4.27 13.12 2.62
N PRO A 117 -4.36 13.76 3.80
CA PRO A 117 -4.18 13.17 5.14
C PRO A 117 -5.42 12.40 5.62
N LEU A 118 -5.25 11.15 6.05
CA LEU A 118 -6.34 10.28 6.49
C LEU A 118 -6.40 10.17 8.02
N ASN A 119 -7.39 10.83 8.62
CA ASN A 119 -7.67 10.70 10.06
C ASN A 119 -8.59 9.50 10.34
N VAL A 120 -8.04 8.46 10.95
CA VAL A 120 -8.71 7.18 11.29
C VAL A 120 -9.02 7.12 12.77
N SER A 121 -10.25 6.76 13.12
CA SER A 121 -10.68 6.45 14.49
C SER A 121 -10.60 4.95 14.74
N PHE A 122 -9.97 4.54 15.85
CA PHE A 122 -9.87 3.15 16.27
C PHE A 122 -10.75 2.91 17.50
N THR A 123 -11.55 1.85 17.47
CA THR A 123 -12.44 1.43 18.55
C THR A 123 -12.05 0.05 19.03
N ASP A 124 -11.62 -0.06 20.29
CA ASP A 124 -11.33 -1.34 20.94
C ASP A 124 -12.62 -2.13 21.19
N ASN A 125 -12.57 -3.42 20.87
CA ASN A 125 -13.59 -4.42 21.18
C ASN A 125 -13.00 -5.59 22.00
N SER A 126 -11.75 -5.45 22.47
CA SER A 126 -11.02 -6.52 23.15
C SER A 126 -11.70 -6.97 24.44
N THR A 127 -11.61 -8.27 24.72
CA THR A 127 -12.16 -8.84 25.97
C THR A 127 -11.04 -9.18 26.94
N ASN A 128 -11.31 -9.00 28.24
CA ASN A 128 -10.39 -9.36 29.33
C ASN A 128 -8.99 -8.68 29.24
N ALA A 129 -8.92 -7.55 28.53
CA ALA A 129 -7.76 -6.65 28.47
C ALA A 129 -7.75 -5.67 29.65
N THR A 130 -6.55 -5.16 29.98
CA THR A 130 -6.34 -4.14 31.03
C THR A 130 -5.35 -3.04 30.64
N SER A 131 -4.64 -3.21 29.53
CA SER A 131 -3.74 -2.22 28.92
C SER A 131 -3.71 -2.43 27.41
N TRP A 132 -3.48 -1.35 26.67
CA TRP A 132 -3.47 -1.29 25.21
C TRP A 132 -2.15 -0.68 24.73
N TYR A 133 -1.64 -1.19 23.61
CA TYR A 133 -0.49 -0.62 22.92
C TYR A 133 -0.70 -0.74 21.40
N TRP A 134 -0.83 0.41 20.76
CA TRP A 134 -1.04 0.53 19.32
C TRP A 134 0.27 0.85 18.62
N LYS A 135 0.48 0.27 17.44
CA LYS A 135 1.44 0.75 16.44
C LYS A 135 0.68 0.98 15.14
N PHE A 136 0.73 2.18 14.57
CA PHE A 136 -0.08 2.51 13.39
C PHE A 136 0.57 2.10 12.06
N GLY A 137 1.82 1.60 12.09
CA GLY A 137 2.55 1.14 10.90
C GLY A 137 3.46 2.21 10.27
N ASP A 138 3.20 3.48 10.54
CA ASP A 138 3.99 4.65 10.12
C ASP A 138 5.13 5.02 11.09
N GLY A 139 5.23 4.31 12.21
CA GLY A 139 6.17 4.58 13.31
C GLY A 139 5.53 5.22 14.55
N ASN A 140 4.31 5.74 14.44
CA ASN A 140 3.56 6.29 15.58
C ASN A 140 2.90 5.20 16.43
N ILE A 141 2.65 5.54 17.70
CA ILE A 141 2.10 4.63 18.72
C ILE A 141 1.05 5.34 19.60
N SER A 142 0.18 4.56 20.24
CA SER A 142 -0.71 5.05 21.31
C SER A 142 -0.87 4.01 22.43
N LYS A 143 -1.33 4.45 23.59
CA LYS A 143 -1.73 3.61 24.74
C LYS A 143 -3.17 3.86 25.21
N GLU A 144 -3.92 4.63 24.44
CA GLU A 144 -5.34 4.89 24.69
C GLU A 144 -6.18 3.68 24.27
N THR A 145 -7.34 3.49 24.90
CA THR A 145 -8.28 2.41 24.52
C THR A 145 -8.87 2.65 23.13
N ASN A 146 -9.23 3.90 22.78
CA ASN A 146 -9.87 4.25 21.51
C ASN A 146 -9.19 5.48 20.87
N PRO A 147 -7.98 5.33 20.29
CA PRO A 147 -7.24 6.47 19.74
C PRO A 147 -7.78 6.92 18.37
N THR A 148 -7.52 8.17 18.03
CA THR A 148 -7.54 8.66 16.64
C THR A 148 -6.11 8.83 16.15
N HIS A 149 -5.83 8.44 14.90
CA HIS A 149 -4.51 8.64 14.28
C HIS A 149 -4.64 9.26 12.88
N ASN A 150 -3.71 10.15 12.52
CA ASN A 150 -3.71 10.85 11.24
C ASN A 150 -2.51 10.43 10.40
N TYR A 151 -2.75 9.62 9.38
CA TYR A 151 -1.77 9.25 8.37
C TYR A 151 -1.55 10.42 7.40
N SER A 152 -0.34 10.96 7.35
CA SER A 152 0.01 12.19 6.60
C SER A 152 0.70 11.95 5.25
N ALA A 153 0.89 10.70 4.85
CA ALA A 153 1.46 10.30 3.56
C ALA A 153 0.64 9.14 2.95
N ASP A 154 0.77 8.94 1.64
CA ASP A 154 0.20 7.78 0.96
C ASP A 154 1.03 6.51 1.19
N GLY A 155 0.35 5.37 1.26
CA GLY A 155 0.92 4.06 1.60
C GLY A 155 -0.11 3.11 2.21
N ASP A 156 0.21 1.82 2.20
CA ASP A 156 -0.55 0.80 2.93
C ASP A 156 0.10 0.57 4.31
N TYR A 157 -0.68 0.71 5.38
CA TYR A 157 -0.22 0.67 6.75
C TYR A 157 -0.90 -0.44 7.55
N THR A 158 -0.11 -1.39 8.08
CA THR A 158 -0.59 -2.39 9.03
C THR A 158 -0.71 -1.80 10.44
N ALA A 159 -1.92 -1.41 10.83
CA ALA A 159 -2.22 -1.03 12.21
C ALA A 159 -2.26 -2.29 13.09
N LEU A 160 -1.50 -2.27 14.19
CA LEU A 160 -1.39 -3.35 15.18
C LEU A 160 -1.95 -2.87 16.52
N LEU A 161 -2.89 -3.63 17.09
CA LEU A 161 -3.23 -3.58 18.51
C LEU A 161 -2.55 -4.75 19.24
N VAL A 162 -1.83 -4.43 20.31
CA VAL A 162 -1.45 -5.35 21.39
C VAL A 162 -2.30 -5.02 22.61
N VAL A 163 -2.92 -6.03 23.22
CA VAL A 163 -3.57 -5.90 24.54
C VAL A 163 -2.94 -6.83 25.56
N GLU A 164 -2.85 -6.35 26.80
CA GLU A 164 -2.27 -7.07 27.92
C GLU A 164 -3.26 -7.25 29.08
N ASN A 165 -3.17 -8.40 29.76
CA ASN A 165 -3.51 -8.51 31.17
C ASN A 165 -2.40 -9.18 31.98
N LYS A 166 -2.60 -9.28 33.30
CA LYS A 166 -1.64 -9.89 34.24
C LYS A 166 -1.15 -11.30 33.87
N ASN A 167 -1.89 -12.05 33.05
CA ASN A 167 -1.54 -13.41 32.62
C ASN A 167 -0.82 -13.42 31.25
N GLY A 168 -1.13 -12.50 30.33
CA GLY A 168 -0.46 -12.47 29.03
C GLY A 168 -1.05 -11.47 28.04
N TRP A 169 -0.76 -11.69 26.76
CA TRP A 169 -1.10 -10.78 25.66
C TRP A 169 -1.95 -11.46 24.59
N SER A 170 -2.58 -10.60 23.78
CA SER A 170 -3.21 -10.97 22.52
C SER A 170 -3.01 -9.82 21.52
N THR A 171 -3.10 -10.11 20.23
CA THR A 171 -2.82 -9.13 19.17
C THR A 171 -3.77 -9.27 18.00
N LYS A 172 -4.17 -8.13 17.41
CA LYS A 172 -4.91 -8.07 16.15
C LYS A 172 -4.24 -7.05 15.22
N THR A 173 -4.30 -7.27 13.91
CA THR A 173 -3.91 -6.30 12.89
C THR A 173 -5.09 -5.90 12.00
N GLN A 174 -4.97 -4.75 11.35
CA GLN A 174 -5.88 -4.23 10.32
C GLN A 174 -5.06 -3.40 9.33
N GLU A 175 -5.21 -3.66 8.03
CA GLU A 175 -4.61 -2.81 7.00
C GLU A 175 -5.42 -1.52 6.82
N ILE A 176 -4.72 -0.40 6.64
CA ILE A 176 -5.25 0.92 6.32
C ILE A 176 -4.57 1.41 5.03
N SER A 177 -5.35 1.63 3.96
CA SER A 177 -4.80 2.05 2.66
C SER A 177 -4.99 3.55 2.44
N VAL A 178 -3.91 4.31 2.48
CA VAL A 178 -3.90 5.76 2.27
C VAL A 178 -3.44 6.06 0.85
N HIS A 179 -4.24 6.82 0.11
CA HIS A 179 -4.00 7.15 -1.29
C HIS A 179 -3.47 8.59 -1.43
N ASN A 180 -2.70 8.84 -2.48
CA ASN A 180 -2.36 10.22 -2.86
C ASN A 180 -3.65 10.92 -3.33
N GLY A 181 -4.02 12.01 -2.66
CA GLY A 181 -5.26 12.74 -2.93
C GLY A 181 -5.23 13.69 -4.13
N LEU A 182 -4.06 13.92 -4.75
CA LEU A 182 -3.92 14.82 -5.89
C LEU A 182 -4.85 14.43 -7.06
N PRO A 183 -5.35 15.41 -7.83
CA PRO A 183 -6.18 15.13 -8.99
C PRO A 183 -5.36 14.41 -10.08
N ILE A 184 -5.96 13.42 -10.72
CA ILE A 184 -5.41 12.87 -11.97
C ILE A 184 -5.83 13.84 -13.07
N VAL A 185 -4.89 14.44 -13.80
CA VAL A 185 -5.19 15.48 -14.79
C VAL A 185 -5.02 14.93 -16.19
N ASP A 186 -6.11 14.95 -16.96
CA ASP A 186 -6.13 14.56 -18.36
C ASP A 186 -7.20 15.36 -19.12
N PHE A 187 -7.01 15.54 -20.42
CA PHE A 187 -7.96 16.23 -21.27
C PHE A 187 -7.86 15.78 -22.73
N SER A 188 -8.92 16.06 -23.47
CA SER A 188 -8.94 15.97 -24.93
C SER A 188 -9.37 17.31 -25.54
N ALA A 189 -8.94 17.55 -26.77
CA ALA A 189 -9.41 18.64 -27.62
C ALA A 189 -10.03 18.05 -28.87
N ASP A 190 -11.11 18.64 -29.39
CA ASP A 190 -11.60 18.27 -30.72
C ASP A 190 -10.77 18.93 -31.84
N ASN A 191 -10.87 18.35 -33.03
CA ASN A 191 -9.97 18.65 -34.15
C ASN A 191 -10.66 19.57 -35.18
N SER A 192 -11.42 20.55 -34.71
CA SER A 192 -12.10 21.56 -35.53
C SER A 192 -11.20 22.74 -35.88
N SER A 193 -11.50 23.41 -36.99
CA SER A 193 -10.76 24.56 -37.48
C SER A 193 -11.15 25.85 -36.73
N GLY A 194 -10.16 26.64 -36.33
CA GLY A 194 -10.29 27.92 -35.62
C GLY A 194 -10.80 27.81 -34.17
N SER A 195 -12.02 27.28 -33.98
CA SER A 195 -12.63 27.08 -32.66
C SER A 195 -12.43 25.65 -32.19
N VAL A 196 -11.86 25.48 -31.00
CA VAL A 196 -11.51 24.18 -30.41
C VAL A 196 -12.27 24.03 -29.09
N LYS A 197 -13.03 22.95 -28.98
CA LYS A 197 -13.66 22.55 -27.72
C LYS A 197 -12.73 21.62 -26.96
N PHE A 198 -12.42 22.03 -25.73
CA PHE A 198 -11.75 21.20 -24.76
C PHE A 198 -12.76 20.38 -23.96
N THR A 199 -12.40 19.16 -23.63
CA THR A 199 -13.17 18.27 -22.75
C THR A 199 -12.21 17.72 -21.70
N ASP A 200 -12.45 18.09 -20.46
CA ASP A 200 -11.73 17.56 -19.31
C ASP A 200 -12.02 16.06 -19.13
N LEU A 201 -11.00 15.34 -18.70
CA LEU A 201 -11.01 13.91 -18.37
C LEU A 201 -10.40 13.66 -16.98
N SER A 202 -10.19 14.72 -16.20
CA SER A 202 -9.56 14.67 -14.89
C SER A 202 -10.42 13.94 -13.86
N GLN A 203 -9.77 13.42 -12.81
CA GLN A 203 -10.41 12.71 -11.71
C GLN A 203 -9.99 13.33 -10.38
N ASN A 204 -10.95 13.45 -9.46
CA ASN A 204 -10.80 14.13 -8.16
C ASN A 204 -10.47 15.63 -8.23
N ALA A 205 -10.60 16.28 -9.40
CA ALA A 205 -10.52 17.73 -9.52
C ALA A 205 -11.79 18.42 -8.98
N THR A 206 -11.65 19.66 -8.51
CA THR A 206 -12.75 20.55 -8.12
C THR A 206 -12.62 21.96 -8.71
N GLU A 207 -11.48 22.24 -9.34
CA GLU A 207 -11.04 23.53 -9.88
C GLU A 207 -10.18 23.25 -11.13
N TRP A 208 -10.25 24.13 -12.13
CA TRP A 208 -9.54 24.02 -13.40
C TRP A 208 -8.94 25.37 -13.78
N ASN A 209 -7.79 25.36 -14.44
CA ASN A 209 -7.15 26.52 -15.05
C ASN A 209 -6.45 26.09 -16.35
N TRP A 210 -6.94 26.60 -17.47
CA TRP A 210 -6.41 26.37 -18.81
C TRP A 210 -5.49 27.52 -19.22
N ASP A 211 -4.34 27.19 -19.79
CA ASP A 211 -3.51 28.08 -20.61
C ASP A 211 -3.56 27.51 -22.04
N PHE A 212 -4.10 28.28 -22.99
CA PHE A 212 -4.26 27.82 -24.37
C PHE A 212 -2.98 27.97 -25.22
N GLY A 213 -1.90 28.54 -24.66
CA GLY A 213 -0.61 28.65 -25.33
C GLY A 213 -0.49 29.81 -26.33
N ASP A 214 -1.54 30.62 -26.48
CA ASP A 214 -1.55 31.89 -27.24
C ASP A 214 -1.54 33.14 -26.34
N GLY A 215 -1.87 32.97 -25.06
CA GLY A 215 -1.93 34.02 -24.03
C GLY A 215 -3.30 34.14 -23.35
N ASP A 216 -4.34 33.48 -23.86
CA ASP A 216 -5.66 33.41 -23.24
C ASP A 216 -5.81 32.21 -22.30
N THR A 217 -6.70 32.32 -21.32
CA THR A 217 -6.92 31.34 -20.24
C THR A 217 -8.41 31.14 -19.94
N SER A 218 -8.77 30.03 -19.28
CA SER A 218 -10.13 29.82 -18.74
C SER A 218 -10.13 29.03 -17.42
N GLU A 219 -11.14 29.28 -16.58
CA GLU A 219 -11.43 28.54 -15.34
C GLU A 219 -12.58 27.52 -15.50
N ASP A 220 -13.16 27.40 -16.70
CA ASP A 220 -14.25 26.44 -16.99
C ASP A 220 -13.75 24.98 -16.94
N GLU A 221 -14.61 24.06 -16.48
CA GLU A 221 -14.36 22.60 -16.52
C GLU A 221 -14.15 22.06 -17.95
N SER A 222 -14.78 22.65 -18.97
CA SER A 222 -14.61 22.21 -20.38
C SER A 222 -14.90 23.37 -21.34
N PRO A 223 -13.92 24.27 -21.55
CA PRO A 223 -14.09 25.49 -22.34
C PRO A 223 -14.16 25.22 -23.85
N THR A 224 -14.58 26.23 -24.59
CA THR A 224 -14.37 26.32 -26.04
C THR A 224 -13.57 27.59 -26.32
N HIS A 225 -12.38 27.45 -26.88
CA HIS A 225 -11.49 28.57 -27.23
C HIS A 225 -11.51 28.80 -28.74
N THR A 226 -11.12 29.99 -29.20
CA THR A 226 -11.04 30.32 -30.63
C THR A 226 -9.74 31.03 -30.95
N TYR A 227 -8.86 30.32 -31.65
CA TYR A 227 -7.54 30.81 -32.04
C TYR A 227 -7.64 31.74 -33.26
N SER A 228 -6.83 32.80 -33.26
CA SER A 228 -6.82 33.84 -34.29
C SER A 228 -5.93 33.53 -35.50
N GLU A 229 -4.98 32.60 -35.35
CA GLU A 229 -4.09 32.11 -36.41
C GLU A 229 -4.06 30.57 -36.41
N ALA A 230 -3.60 29.96 -37.50
CA ALA A 230 -3.37 28.52 -37.57
C ALA A 230 -1.97 28.17 -37.03
N GLY A 231 -1.84 27.09 -36.27
CA GLY A 231 -0.58 26.77 -35.58
C GLY A 231 -0.65 25.56 -34.66
N ASN A 232 0.49 25.25 -34.05
CA ASN A 232 0.60 24.26 -32.98
C ASN A 232 0.69 25.00 -31.63
N TYR A 233 -0.37 24.89 -30.84
CA TYR A 233 -0.50 25.53 -29.54
C TYR A 233 -0.19 24.53 -28.42
N THR A 234 0.62 24.95 -27.45
CA THR A 234 1.00 24.11 -26.30
C THR A 234 0.02 24.38 -25.17
N VAL A 235 -1.03 23.57 -25.10
CA VAL A 235 -2.13 23.75 -24.15
C VAL A 235 -1.77 23.09 -22.83
N THR A 236 -1.96 23.82 -21.73
CA THR A 236 -1.80 23.29 -20.37
C THR A 236 -3.13 23.34 -19.63
N LEU A 237 -3.66 22.17 -19.24
CA LEU A 237 -4.66 22.10 -18.18
C LEU A 237 -3.93 21.93 -16.85
N THR A 238 -4.20 22.81 -15.90
CA THR A 238 -3.90 22.63 -14.48
C THR A 238 -5.21 22.41 -13.75
N ALA A 239 -5.30 21.37 -12.92
CA ALA A 239 -6.48 21.12 -12.09
C ALA A 239 -6.09 20.99 -10.61
N SER A 240 -7.00 21.37 -9.71
CA SER A 240 -6.75 21.41 -8.26
C SER A 240 -7.90 20.84 -7.43
N ASN A 241 -7.55 20.45 -6.20
CA ASN A 241 -8.45 20.06 -5.11
C ASN A 241 -7.80 20.37 -3.74
N GLU A 242 -8.46 20.00 -2.64
CA GLU A 242 -7.94 20.23 -1.27
C GLU A 242 -6.57 19.59 -0.98
N ALA A 243 -6.16 18.55 -1.72
CA ALA A 243 -4.86 17.88 -1.56
C ALA A 243 -3.74 18.52 -2.42
N GLY A 244 -4.07 19.41 -3.36
CA GLY A 244 -3.11 20.14 -4.18
C GLY A 244 -3.50 20.22 -5.65
N SER A 245 -2.50 20.34 -6.53
CA SER A 245 -2.68 20.54 -7.96
C SER A 245 -1.66 19.76 -8.79
N LEU A 246 -2.06 19.37 -9.99
CA LEU A 246 -1.20 18.83 -11.05
C LEU A 246 -1.60 19.44 -12.41
N SER A 247 -0.76 19.25 -13.42
CA SER A 247 -1.00 19.75 -14.77
C SER A 247 -0.71 18.70 -15.84
N LYS A 248 -1.52 18.67 -16.90
CA LYS A 248 -1.20 18.02 -18.17
C LYS A 248 -0.86 19.08 -19.21
N VAL A 249 0.17 18.82 -20.02
CA VAL A 249 0.50 19.60 -21.21
C VAL A 249 0.29 18.72 -22.44
N ASP A 250 -0.33 19.25 -23.48
CA ASP A 250 -0.52 18.58 -24.78
C ASP A 250 -0.38 19.60 -25.93
N VAL A 251 -0.27 19.12 -27.18
CA VAL A 251 -0.12 20.00 -28.36
C VAL A 251 -1.35 19.92 -29.26
N VAL A 252 -2.06 21.04 -29.41
CA VAL A 252 -3.23 21.18 -30.27
C VAL A 252 -2.84 21.83 -31.60
N ASN A 253 -3.17 21.18 -32.71
CA ASN A 253 -2.90 21.68 -34.06
C ASN A 253 -4.17 22.31 -34.67
N VAL A 254 -4.20 23.63 -34.77
CA VAL A 254 -5.27 24.42 -35.41
C VAL A 254 -4.97 24.62 -36.89
N THR A 255 -5.96 24.42 -37.76
CA THR A 255 -5.82 24.55 -39.22
C THR A 255 -6.55 25.77 -39.80
N ASP A 256 -6.03 26.32 -40.90
CA ASP A 256 -6.52 27.52 -41.59
C ASP A 256 -7.97 27.44 -42.13
N GLU A 257 -8.60 26.26 -42.10
CA GLU A 257 -9.89 25.97 -42.76
C GLU A 257 -11.09 26.77 -42.21
N ALA A 258 -10.90 27.57 -41.15
CA ALA A 258 -11.92 28.46 -40.57
C ALA A 258 -11.70 29.96 -40.85
N ILE A 259 -10.46 30.44 -40.94
CA ILE A 259 -10.14 31.88 -40.93
C ILE A 259 -10.72 32.59 -42.17
N ALA A 260 -10.83 31.88 -43.30
CA ALA A 260 -11.34 32.44 -44.57
C ALA A 260 -12.84 32.79 -44.62
N ASN A 261 -13.64 32.39 -43.62
CA ASN A 261 -15.11 32.52 -43.68
C ASN A 261 -15.65 33.86 -43.15
N GLU A 262 -14.91 34.61 -42.33
CA GLU A 262 -15.36 35.91 -41.81
C GLU A 262 -15.19 37.05 -42.83
N GLU A 263 -13.99 37.24 -43.41
CA GLU A 263 -13.72 38.36 -44.32
C GLU A 263 -14.62 38.36 -45.58
N SER A 264 -14.95 37.17 -46.09
CA SER A 264 -15.72 36.98 -47.32
C SER A 264 -17.19 37.44 -47.23
N SER A 265 -17.68 37.78 -46.03
CA SER A 265 -19.03 38.32 -45.80
C SER A 265 -19.19 39.82 -46.15
N SER A 266 -18.09 40.56 -46.25
CA SER A 266 -18.10 42.02 -46.04
C SER A 266 -18.13 42.93 -47.29
N SER A 267 -18.47 42.43 -48.49
CA SER A 267 -18.47 43.28 -49.71
C SER A 267 -19.52 42.96 -50.80
N SER A 268 -20.73 43.53 -50.70
CA SER A 268 -21.59 43.82 -51.88
C SER A 268 -22.78 44.78 -51.63
N SER A 269 -22.53 45.98 -51.07
CA SER A 269 -23.55 47.03 -50.95
C SER A 269 -23.53 48.01 -52.14
N SER A 270 -24.16 47.63 -53.26
CA SER A 270 -24.37 48.54 -54.40
C SER A 270 -25.82 48.48 -54.92
N SER A 271 -26.48 49.63 -54.92
CA SER A 271 -27.89 49.78 -55.29
C SER A 271 -28.07 50.44 -56.65
N SER A 272 -28.99 49.91 -57.46
CA SER A 272 -29.74 50.70 -58.45
C SER A 272 -31.01 49.97 -58.89
N SER A 273 -31.92 50.70 -59.54
CA SER A 273 -33.26 50.25 -59.95
C SER A 273 -33.41 50.29 -61.47
N HIS A 274 -34.13 49.34 -62.07
CA HIS A 274 -35.22 49.63 -63.04
C HIS A 274 -36.12 48.40 -63.30
N HIS A 275 -37.12 48.58 -64.16
CA HIS A 275 -38.40 47.85 -64.16
C HIS A 275 -38.62 46.86 -65.34
N HIS A 276 -39.65 46.01 -65.18
CA HIS A 276 -40.54 45.39 -66.21
C HIS A 276 -40.22 44.04 -66.91
N HIS A 277 -41.11 43.07 -66.63
CA HIS A 277 -41.58 41.92 -67.46
C HIS A 277 -40.56 40.79 -67.79
N HIS A 278 -40.94 39.51 -67.98
CA HIS A 278 -42.27 38.90 -68.20
C HIS A 278 -42.39 37.46 -67.61
N SER A 279 -43.62 36.93 -67.56
CA SER A 279 -44.07 35.55 -67.29
C SER A 279 -43.20 34.39 -67.85
N SER A 280 -43.18 33.13 -67.33
CA SER A 280 -43.73 32.47 -66.11
C SER A 280 -43.28 30.97 -66.06
N ILE A 281 -43.83 30.17 -65.13
CA ILE A 281 -44.13 28.71 -65.22
C ILE A 281 -43.12 27.64 -64.68
N VAL A 282 -43.56 27.02 -63.56
CA VAL A 282 -43.24 25.71 -62.88
C VAL A 282 -41.85 25.38 -62.28
N ALA A 283 -41.95 24.67 -61.14
CA ALA A 283 -40.96 23.78 -60.52
C ALA A 283 -40.83 22.45 -61.33
N SER A 284 -40.00 21.44 -61.00
CA SER A 284 -39.53 21.03 -59.66
C SER A 284 -38.31 20.09 -59.67
N SER A 285 -37.85 19.75 -58.47
CA SER A 285 -37.10 18.54 -58.07
C SER A 285 -35.69 18.32 -58.63
N ASN A 286 -34.71 18.33 -57.73
CA ASN A 286 -33.36 17.84 -57.97
C ASN A 286 -33.35 16.33 -58.24
N VAL A 287 -32.53 15.89 -59.19
CA VAL A 287 -31.99 14.52 -59.25
C VAL A 287 -30.49 14.64 -59.54
N SER A 288 -29.65 14.11 -58.65
CA SER A 288 -28.21 13.98 -58.90
C SER A 288 -27.95 12.62 -59.53
N THR A 289 -27.32 12.60 -60.69
CA THR A 289 -26.88 11.36 -61.36
C THR A 289 -25.36 11.26 -61.31
N SER A 290 -24.86 10.24 -60.61
CA SER A 290 -23.45 9.85 -60.65
C SER A 290 -22.98 9.54 -62.06
N ASN A 291 -21.68 9.75 -62.32
CA ASN A 291 -20.98 9.06 -63.39
C ASN A 291 -19.62 8.59 -62.85
N ALA A 292 -19.22 7.38 -63.23
CA ALA A 292 -18.07 6.68 -62.66
C ALA A 292 -16.84 6.74 -63.59
N VAL A 293 -15.66 6.47 -63.02
CA VAL A 293 -14.48 6.01 -63.76
C VAL A 293 -13.98 4.71 -63.11
N ILE A 294 -13.46 3.81 -63.94
CA ILE A 294 -13.23 2.39 -63.64
C ILE A 294 -11.73 2.13 -63.43
N SER A 295 -11.41 1.20 -62.53
CA SER A 295 -10.16 0.42 -62.55
C SER A 295 -10.46 -1.02 -62.12
N VAL A 296 -9.86 -2.01 -62.79
CA VAL A 296 -10.14 -3.45 -62.60
C VAL A 296 -8.84 -4.26 -62.55
N ASN A 297 -8.75 -5.15 -61.57
CA ASN A 297 -7.98 -6.42 -61.44
C ASN A 297 -8.25 -6.89 -59.99
N GLY A 298 -8.59 -8.13 -59.62
CA GLY A 298 -8.60 -9.41 -60.34
C GLY A 298 -7.22 -10.09 -60.27
N THR A 299 -7.02 -11.31 -59.74
CA THR A 299 -7.86 -12.33 -59.05
C THR A 299 -6.91 -13.14 -58.10
N GLU A 300 -7.22 -14.19 -57.32
CA GLU A 300 -8.28 -15.24 -57.20
C GLU A 300 -8.53 -15.53 -55.69
N SER A 301 -9.77 -15.78 -55.22
CA SER A 301 -10.41 -17.10 -54.92
C SER A 301 -9.67 -18.07 -53.95
N GLU A 302 -10.24 -18.28 -52.76
CA GLU A 302 -10.77 -19.61 -52.36
C GLU A 302 -11.78 -19.50 -51.19
N SER A 303 -12.61 -20.53 -50.97
CA SER A 303 -13.76 -20.51 -50.06
C SER A 303 -14.08 -21.90 -49.49
N THR A 304 -14.50 -21.98 -48.21
CA THR A 304 -15.35 -23.07 -47.71
C THR A 304 -16.18 -22.64 -46.48
N ASP A 305 -17.38 -22.17 -46.79
CA ASP A 305 -18.66 -22.36 -46.11
C ASP A 305 -18.82 -23.40 -44.96
N ILE A 306 -19.72 -23.05 -44.01
CA ILE A 306 -20.80 -23.89 -43.42
C ILE A 306 -20.37 -25.00 -42.42
N GLU A 307 -21.09 -25.36 -41.34
CA GLU A 307 -22.52 -25.21 -40.98
C GLU A 307 -22.80 -24.82 -39.50
N GLN A 308 -24.08 -24.67 -39.14
CA GLN A 308 -24.62 -24.40 -37.79
C GLN A 308 -25.19 -25.66 -37.09
N ASN A 309 -25.86 -25.44 -35.95
CA ASN A 309 -26.78 -26.31 -35.21
C ASN A 309 -26.20 -27.42 -34.31
N ASP A 310 -26.90 -27.88 -33.27
CA ASP A 310 -27.87 -27.25 -32.35
C ASP A 310 -28.07 -28.20 -31.14
N SER A 311 -28.78 -27.74 -30.09
CA SER A 311 -29.47 -28.46 -29.01
C SER A 311 -29.39 -30.00 -28.96
N THR A 312 -29.18 -30.59 -27.78
CA THR A 312 -30.29 -30.80 -26.83
C THR A 312 -29.81 -31.17 -25.42
N ALA A 313 -30.68 -30.99 -24.43
CA ALA A 313 -30.42 -31.32 -23.02
C ALA A 313 -31.13 -32.61 -22.58
N THR A 314 -30.64 -33.25 -21.51
CA THR A 314 -31.42 -34.18 -20.68
C THR A 314 -30.87 -34.24 -19.24
N ASN A 315 -31.78 -34.28 -18.26
CA ASN A 315 -31.46 -34.61 -16.87
C ASN A 315 -31.31 -36.13 -16.68
N PHE A 316 -30.53 -36.55 -15.69
CA PHE A 316 -30.86 -37.68 -14.82
C PHE A 316 -30.29 -37.46 -13.40
N SER A 317 -30.70 -38.28 -12.43
CA SER A 317 -30.87 -37.84 -11.04
C SER A 317 -30.16 -38.70 -9.97
N ASP A 318 -30.20 -38.18 -8.74
CA ASP A 318 -30.14 -38.86 -7.42
C ASP A 318 -28.91 -39.71 -7.04
N ASN A 319 -28.34 -39.41 -5.87
CA ASN A 319 -28.57 -40.26 -4.70
C ASN A 319 -28.34 -39.51 -3.36
N VAL A 320 -28.85 -40.07 -2.26
CA VAL A 320 -28.80 -39.55 -0.88
C VAL A 320 -28.11 -40.56 0.04
N SER A 321 -27.35 -40.09 1.04
CA SER A 321 -27.15 -40.81 2.30
C SER A 321 -26.72 -39.87 3.44
N ALA A 322 -26.81 -40.33 4.69
CA ALA A 322 -26.47 -39.58 5.91
C ALA A 322 -25.73 -40.46 6.95
N SER A 323 -25.12 -39.78 7.95
CA SER A 323 -24.91 -40.11 9.38
C SER A 323 -25.25 -41.50 9.98
N PRO A 324 -24.77 -41.85 11.22
CA PRO A 324 -23.68 -41.28 12.06
C PRO A 324 -22.79 -42.35 12.78
N GLU A 325 -21.83 -41.91 13.60
CA GLU A 325 -21.46 -42.41 14.96
C GLU A 325 -20.40 -41.42 15.56
N LEU A 326 -20.16 -41.13 16.85
CA LEU A 326 -20.54 -41.57 18.23
C LEU A 326 -19.46 -42.32 19.05
N GLN A 327 -19.50 -42.06 20.39
CA GLN A 327 -18.73 -42.68 21.50
C GLN A 327 -17.19 -42.46 21.45
N SER A 328 -16.54 -41.62 22.29
CA SER A 328 -16.42 -41.58 23.76
C SER A 328 -15.51 -42.64 24.38
N ASN A 329 -14.49 -42.22 25.15
CA ASN A 329 -14.03 -42.95 26.33
C ASN A 329 -13.28 -42.04 27.32
N VAL A 330 -13.41 -42.37 28.60
CA VAL A 330 -12.68 -41.77 29.74
C VAL A 330 -11.73 -42.83 30.28
N THR A 331 -10.52 -42.43 30.67
CA THR A 331 -9.69 -43.20 31.60
C THR A 331 -8.86 -42.26 32.47
N GLU A 332 -9.08 -42.33 33.78
CA GLU A 332 -8.12 -41.83 34.76
C GLU A 332 -6.91 -42.77 34.84
N THR A 333 -5.73 -42.22 35.06
CA THR A 333 -4.61 -42.93 35.70
C THR A 333 -3.93 -42.00 36.70
N VAL A 334 -3.52 -42.57 37.83
CA VAL A 334 -3.07 -41.84 39.04
C VAL A 334 -1.70 -42.37 39.44
N ASN A 335 -0.82 -41.46 39.90
CA ASN A 335 0.55 -41.71 40.39
C ASN A 335 1.54 -42.18 39.29
N GLU A 336 2.86 -42.06 39.48
CA GLU A 336 3.65 -41.75 40.68
C GLU A 336 4.58 -40.53 40.50
N THR A 337 4.78 -39.78 41.58
CA THR A 337 5.83 -38.76 41.70
C THR A 337 6.97 -39.31 42.56
N GLN A 338 8.22 -39.19 42.09
CA GLN A 338 9.43 -39.66 42.79
C GLN A 338 10.58 -38.65 42.62
N SER A 339 11.53 -38.69 43.54
CA SER A 339 12.79 -37.92 43.61
C SER A 339 12.69 -36.38 43.68
N GLU A 340 12.71 -35.85 44.91
CA GLU A 340 13.67 -34.81 45.27
C GLU A 340 14.87 -35.47 45.98
N PRO A 341 16.07 -34.86 45.90
CA PRO A 341 17.07 -34.99 46.95
C PRO A 341 17.43 -33.63 47.56
N ASP A 342 17.37 -33.52 48.90
CA ASP A 342 17.90 -32.38 49.65
C ASP A 342 19.35 -32.05 49.27
N THR A 343 19.68 -30.76 49.22
CA THR A 343 21.02 -30.29 49.53
C THR A 343 20.96 -28.98 50.32
N GLN A 344 21.07 -29.07 51.64
CA GLN A 344 21.25 -27.89 52.48
C GLN A 344 22.67 -27.34 52.30
N GLY A 345 22.76 -26.04 51.99
CA GLY A 345 23.98 -25.25 52.04
C GLY A 345 23.71 -24.01 52.86
N LEU A 346 24.05 -24.04 54.15
CA LEU A 346 23.94 -22.89 55.04
C LEU A 346 25.11 -21.95 54.82
N GLU A 347 24.83 -20.67 54.55
CA GLU A 347 25.58 -19.59 55.16
C GLU A 347 24.63 -18.39 55.39
N GLN A 348 24.81 -17.71 56.51
CA GLN A 348 23.93 -16.67 57.05
C GLN A 348 24.78 -15.40 57.28
N ASP A 349 24.15 -14.35 57.81
CA ASP A 349 24.79 -13.14 58.36
C ASP A 349 25.32 -12.13 57.30
N ASN A 350 25.04 -10.82 57.39
CA ASN A 350 24.15 -10.09 58.30
C ASN A 350 23.72 -8.72 57.72
N GLU A 351 22.83 -8.02 58.44
CA GLU A 351 22.59 -6.55 58.54
C GLU A 351 23.28 -5.58 57.53
N SER A 352 22.60 -4.55 57.03
CA SER A 352 21.71 -3.65 57.77
C SER A 352 20.75 -2.86 56.87
N ALA A 353 19.67 -2.32 57.45
CA ALA A 353 18.82 -1.32 56.81
C ALA A 353 19.25 0.10 57.21
N ALA A 354 19.19 1.04 56.28
CA ALA A 354 19.30 2.48 56.54
C ALA A 354 18.32 3.24 55.63
N ASP A 355 17.38 3.94 56.24
CA ASP A 355 16.41 4.82 55.60
C ASP A 355 16.92 6.27 55.62
N SER A 356 16.65 7.05 54.56
CA SER A 356 16.74 8.52 54.60
C SER A 356 16.09 9.18 53.36
N GLU A 357 15.58 10.39 53.56
CA GLU A 357 14.59 11.04 52.69
C GLU A 357 15.18 11.88 51.54
N GLN A 358 14.28 12.50 50.78
CA GLN A 358 14.52 13.41 49.66
C GLN A 358 15.40 14.62 50.03
N THR A 359 16.10 15.19 49.03
CA THR A 359 16.08 16.65 48.81
C THR A 359 16.46 17.02 47.37
N GLN A 360 16.29 18.29 47.00
CA GLN A 360 16.31 18.77 45.61
C GLN A 360 17.63 19.44 45.19
N SER A 361 17.87 19.42 43.87
CA SER A 361 18.41 20.52 43.04
C SER A 361 19.61 21.36 43.52
N SER A 362 20.68 21.37 42.71
CA SER A 362 21.32 22.64 42.30
C SER A 362 22.13 22.49 41.01
N ASN A 363 22.14 23.54 40.18
CA ASN A 363 23.06 23.69 39.04
C ASN A 363 24.34 24.39 39.51
N ALA A 364 25.50 23.93 39.05
CA ALA A 364 26.73 24.71 38.96
C ALA A 364 27.63 24.17 37.84
N SER A 365 28.46 25.03 37.25
CA SER A 365 29.23 24.76 36.03
C SER A 365 30.74 24.90 36.22
N GLU A 366 31.48 24.37 35.24
CA GLU A 366 32.70 24.97 34.65
C GLU A 366 34.11 24.45 35.04
N SER A 367 34.98 24.49 34.03
CA SER A 367 36.46 24.38 34.03
C SER A 367 37.10 23.00 34.31
N GLY A 368 37.58 22.38 33.22
CA GLY A 368 38.32 21.12 33.25
C GLY A 368 39.83 21.21 33.54
N SER A 369 40.44 20.03 33.54
CA SER A 369 41.89 19.81 33.39
C SER A 369 42.11 18.45 32.73
N ALA A 370 43.21 18.26 32.00
CA ALA A 370 43.40 17.14 31.08
C ALA A 370 44.66 16.31 31.37
N LYS A 371 44.59 14.98 31.18
CA LYS A 371 45.76 14.15 30.84
C LYS A 371 45.44 12.71 30.40
N SER A 372 46.16 12.30 29.34
CA SER A 372 46.43 10.92 28.88
C SER A 372 45.27 10.13 28.24
N PRO A 373 45.49 9.42 27.12
CA PRO A 373 44.44 8.69 26.42
C PRO A 373 44.25 7.26 26.95
N GLY A 374 42.98 6.86 27.15
CA GLY A 374 42.57 5.47 27.22
C GLY A 374 42.14 4.95 25.84
N PHE A 375 42.40 3.68 25.55
CA PHE A 375 41.90 3.01 24.36
C PHE A 375 40.47 2.51 24.64
N GLU A 376 39.44 3.16 24.08
CA GLU A 376 38.08 2.61 24.04
C GLU A 376 37.60 2.45 22.60
N VAL A 377 36.83 1.38 22.39
CA VAL A 377 36.41 0.93 21.06
C VAL A 377 35.12 1.65 20.68
N ILE A 378 35.21 2.59 19.75
CA ILE A 378 34.04 3.19 19.11
C ILE A 378 33.36 2.12 18.24
N TYR A 379 32.41 1.40 18.82
CA TYR A 379 31.37 0.72 18.05
C TYR A 379 30.48 1.79 17.43
N GLY A 380 30.79 2.16 16.19
CA GLY A 380 30.00 3.12 15.43
C GLY A 380 28.55 2.63 15.34
N VAL A 381 27.62 3.50 15.71
CA VAL A 381 26.19 3.30 15.44
C VAL A 381 26.00 3.34 13.93
N ILE A 382 26.05 2.18 13.28
CA ILE A 382 25.60 2.03 11.90
C ILE A 382 24.08 2.21 11.93
N GLY A 383 23.66 3.45 11.72
CA GLY A 383 22.27 3.75 11.41
C GLY A 383 21.92 3.04 10.12
N LEU A 384 21.26 1.87 10.23
CA LEU A 384 20.66 1.20 9.09
C LEU A 384 19.50 2.05 8.60
N LEU A 385 19.83 2.95 7.66
CA LEU A 385 18.89 3.48 6.70
C LEU A 385 18.33 2.31 5.89
N GLY A 386 17.30 1.68 6.44
CA GLY A 386 16.48 0.70 5.74
C GLY A 386 15.81 1.39 4.57
N VAL A 387 16.39 1.24 3.38
CA VAL A 387 15.76 1.67 2.14
C VAL A 387 14.54 0.77 1.91
N SER A 388 13.41 1.19 2.49
CA SER A 388 12.12 0.53 2.30
C SER A 388 11.64 0.78 0.88
N LEU A 389 12.17 -0.01 -0.05
CA LEU A 389 11.67 -0.11 -1.43
C LEU A 389 10.34 -0.85 -1.40
N PHE A 390 9.29 -0.11 -1.05
CA PHE A 390 7.91 -0.55 -1.06
C PHE A 390 7.55 -0.99 -2.49
N ARG A 391 7.56 -2.31 -2.73
CA ARG A 391 7.17 -2.88 -4.02
C ARG A 391 5.67 -2.70 -4.19
N ARG A 392 5.27 -1.64 -4.91
CA ARG A 392 3.97 -1.61 -5.59
C ARG A 392 3.80 -2.92 -6.37
N ARG A 393 2.63 -3.53 -6.24
CA ARG A 393 2.11 -4.51 -7.21
C ARG A 393 1.44 -3.77 -8.37
#